data_AF-A0A401P7H4-F1
#
_entry.id   AF-A0A401P7H4-F1
#
_cell.length_a   1.000
_cell.length_b   1.000
_cell.length_c   1.000
_cell.angle_alpha   90.00
_cell.angle_beta   90.00
_cell.angle_gamma   90.00
#
_symmetry.space_group_name_H-M   'P 1'
#
loop_
_entity.id
_entity.type
_entity.pdbx_description
1 polymer ?
#
loop_
_entity_poly.entity_id
_entity_poly.type
_entity_poly.pdbx_seq_one_letter_code
_entity_poly.pdbx_strand_id
1 'polypeptide(L)'
;MDSGLKPEKLNLDARSPENTEICKYWLRCFEAYLNSSETEVDGPHKLSLLHARVGHRLSFAIEKATTYEMAVKILQDRFLKPINEVHARHLFLTCRQRSRETLDEYLERLTALARNCDQKRCGRSPHELIYS
;
A
#
# COMPACT_ATOMS: atom_id res chain seq x y z
N MET A 1 -16.09 19.19 -20.34
CA MET A 1 -14.61 19.15 -20.23
C MET A 1 -14.27 17.79 -19.63
N ASP A 2 -14.08 16.78 -20.47
CA ASP A 2 -13.95 15.37 -20.04
C ASP A 2 -12.53 14.83 -20.33
N SER A 3 -11.52 15.63 -20.00
CA SER A 3 -10.10 15.29 -20.20
C SER A 3 -9.40 14.93 -18.88
N GLY A 4 -10.13 14.90 -17.76
CA GLY A 4 -9.59 14.82 -16.40
C GLY A 4 -9.48 13.41 -15.79
N LEU A 5 -9.96 12.37 -16.45
CA LEU A 5 -9.99 11.01 -15.89
C LEU A 5 -8.79 10.14 -16.28
N LYS A 6 -7.75 10.72 -16.90
CA LYS A 6 -6.58 9.96 -17.33
C LYS A 6 -5.59 9.83 -16.16
N PRO A 7 -5.45 8.66 -15.51
CA PRO A 7 -4.49 8.52 -14.42
C PRO A 7 -3.06 8.74 -14.94
N GLU A 8 -2.31 9.62 -14.26
CA GLU A 8 -0.87 9.82 -14.48
C GLU A 8 -0.09 8.52 -14.26
N LYS A 9 1.11 8.42 -14.84
CA LYS A 9 1.95 7.22 -14.69
C LYS A 9 2.33 7.03 -13.22
N LEU A 10 1.95 5.88 -12.67
CA LEU A 10 2.29 5.54 -11.28
C LEU A 10 3.78 5.20 -11.18
N ASN A 11 4.59 6.15 -10.73
CA ASN A 11 6.01 5.95 -10.45
C ASN A 11 6.24 6.04 -8.94
N LEU A 12 6.27 4.88 -8.28
CA LEU A 12 6.55 4.78 -6.85
C LEU A 12 7.91 4.10 -6.65
N ASP A 13 8.81 4.79 -5.94
CA ASP A 13 10.21 4.39 -5.77
C ASP A 13 10.45 3.57 -4.49
N ALA A 14 9.65 3.74 -3.44
CA ALA A 14 9.86 3.10 -2.13
C ALA A 14 8.56 2.69 -1.41
N ARG A 15 8.67 1.85 -0.38
CA ARG A 15 7.55 1.44 0.48
C ARG A 15 7.36 2.46 1.61
N SER A 16 6.84 3.63 1.26
CA SER A 16 6.52 4.70 2.21
C SER A 16 5.03 4.66 2.57
N PRO A 17 4.64 5.11 3.79
CA PRO A 17 3.23 5.23 4.16
C PRO A 17 2.47 6.16 3.20
N GLU A 18 3.11 7.24 2.73
CA GLU A 18 2.57 8.13 1.70
C GLU A 18 2.31 7.41 0.38
N ASN A 19 3.23 6.53 -0.04
CA ASN A 19 3.10 5.75 -1.27
C ASN A 19 1.96 4.71 -1.18
N THR A 20 1.58 4.31 0.04
CA THR A 20 0.42 3.43 0.29
C THR A 20 -0.88 4.18 -0.03
N GLU A 21 -1.03 5.39 0.49
CA GLU A 21 -2.20 6.24 0.24
C GLU A 21 -2.27 6.68 -1.23
N ILE A 22 -1.13 7.04 -1.83
CA ILE A 22 -1.03 7.39 -3.26
C ILE A 22 -1.42 6.18 -4.13
N CYS A 23 -0.95 4.97 -3.80
CA CYS A 23 -1.32 3.76 -4.54
C CYS A 23 -2.83 3.46 -4.44
N LYS A 24 -3.46 3.65 -3.27
CA LYS A 24 -4.91 3.47 -3.09
C LYS A 24 -5.69 4.49 -3.91
N TYR A 25 -5.31 5.76 -3.81
CA TYR A 25 -5.95 6.84 -4.55
C TYR A 25 -5.84 6.60 -6.06
N TRP A 26 -4.66 6.23 -6.54
CA TRP A 26 -4.43 5.94 -7.95
C TRP A 26 -5.26 4.76 -8.45
N LEU A 27 -5.33 3.66 -7.69
CA LEU A 27 -6.18 2.52 -8.04
C LEU A 27 -7.65 2.93 -8.16
N ARG A 28 -8.14 3.77 -7.23
CA ARG A 28 -9.51 4.29 -7.28
C ARG A 28 -9.76 5.18 -8.51
N CYS A 29 -8.80 6.01 -8.89
CA CYS A 29 -8.87 6.79 -10.13
C CYS A 29 -8.84 5.89 -11.38
N PHE A 30 -8.04 4.81 -11.35
CA PHE A 30 -7.98 3.84 -12.44
C PHE A 30 -9.29 3.05 -12.59
N GLU A 31 -9.92 2.64 -11.49
CA GLU A 31 -11.24 2.01 -11.51
C GLU A 31 -12.33 2.98 -11.98
N ALA A 32 -12.31 4.23 -11.53
CA ALA A 32 -13.23 5.25 -12.03
C ALA A 32 -13.06 5.48 -13.55
N TYR A 33 -11.82 5.48 -14.04
CA TYR A 33 -11.52 5.55 -15.46
C TYR A 33 -12.08 4.34 -16.24
N LEU A 34 -11.89 3.12 -15.72
CA LEU A 34 -12.46 1.91 -16.31
C LEU A 34 -14.00 1.89 -16.29
N ASN A 35 -14.62 2.47 -15.27
CA ASN A 35 -16.07 2.56 -15.16
C ASN A 35 -16.65 3.69 -16.04
N SER A 36 -15.87 4.74 -16.31
CA SER A 36 -16.26 5.82 -17.22
C SER A 36 -16.12 5.47 -18.69
N SER A 37 -15.36 4.42 -19.04
CA SER A 37 -15.27 3.99 -20.43
C SER A 37 -16.59 3.35 -20.85
N GLU A 38 -17.25 3.92 -21.86
CA GLU A 38 -18.49 3.41 -22.45
C GLU A 38 -18.36 1.99 -23.02
N THR A 39 -17.14 1.50 -23.22
CA THR A 39 -16.84 0.17 -23.74
C THR A 39 -16.55 -0.79 -22.60
N GLU A 40 -17.21 -1.95 -22.59
CA GLU A 40 -16.92 -3.02 -21.64
C GLU A 40 -15.48 -3.50 -21.85
N VAL A 41 -14.56 -3.03 -21.01
CA VAL A 41 -13.15 -3.34 -21.18
C VAL A 41 -12.91 -4.77 -20.70
N ASP A 42 -12.62 -5.65 -21.67
CA ASP A 42 -12.25 -7.05 -21.44
C ASP A 42 -11.10 -7.17 -20.41
N GLY A 43 -11.13 -8.24 -19.61
CA GLY A 43 -10.10 -8.54 -18.60
C GLY A 43 -8.64 -8.40 -19.12
N PRO A 44 -8.27 -8.97 -20.28
CA PRO A 44 -6.93 -8.80 -20.84
C PRO A 44 -6.63 -7.37 -21.32
N HIS A 45 -7.64 -6.61 -21.75
CA HIS A 45 -7.48 -5.21 -22.14
C HIS A 45 -7.25 -4.31 -20.92
N LYS A 46 -7.93 -4.59 -19.79
CA LYS A 46 -7.69 -3.94 -18.49
C LYS A 46 -6.24 -4.14 -18.02
N LEU A 47 -5.70 -5.34 -18.15
CA LEU A 47 -4.31 -5.64 -17.77
C LEU A 47 -3.30 -4.91 -18.67
N SER A 48 -3.54 -4.85 -19.98
CA SER A 48 -2.67 -4.11 -20.92
C SER A 48 -2.68 -2.61 -20.62
N LEU A 49 -3.85 -2.03 -20.31
CA LEU A 49 -3.98 -0.64 -19.88
C LEU A 49 -3.26 -0.38 -18.55
N LEU A 50 -3.33 -1.33 -17.61
CA LEU A 50 -2.60 -1.25 -16.35
C LEU A 50 -1.08 -1.20 -16.61
N HIS A 51 -0.54 -2.12 -17.41
CA HIS A 51 0.87 -2.14 -17.81
C HIS A 51 1.35 -0.82 -18.46
N ALA A 52 0.52 -0.23 -19.32
CA ALA A 52 0.85 1.03 -19.99
C ALA A 52 0.88 2.24 -19.04
N ARG A 53 0.19 2.16 -17.89
CA ARG A 53 0.05 3.26 -16.93
C ARG A 53 0.86 3.08 -15.65
N VAL A 54 1.38 1.89 -15.39
CA VAL A 54 2.35 1.69 -14.31
C VAL A 54 3.77 2.03 -14.78
N GLY A 55 4.59 2.55 -13.87
CA GLY A 55 6.02 2.79 -14.13
C GLY A 55 6.80 1.48 -14.36
N HIS A 56 7.99 1.59 -14.94
CA HIS A 56 8.83 0.44 -15.33
C HIS A 56 9.03 -0.60 -14.20
N ARG A 57 9.31 -0.14 -12.98
CA ARG A 57 9.53 -1.02 -11.81
C ARG A 57 8.28 -1.80 -11.41
N LEU A 58 7.11 -1.19 -11.58
CA LEU A 58 5.84 -1.81 -11.26
C LEU A 58 5.41 -2.76 -12.36
N SER A 59 5.65 -2.41 -13.62
CA SER A 59 5.46 -3.29 -14.78
C SER A 59 6.22 -4.61 -14.59
N PHE A 60 7.48 -4.57 -14.16
CA PHE A 60 8.26 -5.76 -13.85
C PHE A 60 7.67 -6.59 -12.68
N ALA A 61 7.10 -5.93 -11.67
CA ALA A 61 6.47 -6.64 -10.55
C ALA A 61 5.17 -7.35 -10.96
N ILE A 62 4.38 -6.74 -11.86
CA ILE A 62 3.11 -7.31 -12.35
C ILE A 62 3.27 -8.16 -13.61
N GLU A 63 4.46 -8.24 -14.21
CA GLU A 63 4.76 -9.09 -15.38
C GLU A 63 4.36 -10.56 -15.16
N LYS A 64 4.44 -11.03 -13.91
CA LYS A 64 4.03 -12.39 -13.53
C LYS A 64 2.52 -12.59 -13.41
N ALA A 65 1.73 -11.51 -13.48
CA ALA A 65 0.28 -11.59 -13.40
C ALA A 65 -0.32 -11.80 -14.79
N THR A 66 -1.11 -12.87 -14.93
CA THR A 66 -1.87 -13.18 -16.15
C THR A 66 -3.25 -12.53 -16.17
N THR A 67 -3.73 -12.06 -15.01
CA THR A 67 -5.04 -11.40 -14.88
C THR A 67 -4.94 -10.07 -14.15
N TYR A 68 -5.86 -9.16 -14.47
CA TYR A 68 -5.95 -7.84 -13.83
C TYR A 68 -6.02 -7.96 -12.30
N GLU A 69 -6.83 -8.88 -11.79
CA GLU A 69 -6.99 -9.11 -10.36
C GLU A 69 -5.67 -9.55 -9.70
N MET A 70 -4.89 -10.41 -10.35
CA MET A 70 -3.57 -10.79 -9.87
C MET A 70 -2.60 -9.60 -9.85
N ALA A 71 -2.63 -8.75 -10.87
CA ALA A 71 -1.78 -7.56 -10.93
C ALA A 71 -2.13 -6.57 -9.81
N VAL A 72 -3.42 -6.31 -9.57
CA VAL A 72 -3.89 -5.49 -8.45
C VAL A 72 -3.48 -6.10 -7.12
N LYS A 73 -3.63 -7.43 -6.94
CA LYS A 73 -3.23 -8.11 -5.71
C LYS A 73 -1.72 -8.02 -5.46
N ILE A 74 -0.89 -8.08 -6.49
CA ILE A 74 0.57 -7.86 -6.37
C ILE A 74 0.87 -6.42 -5.96
N LEU A 75 0.20 -5.43 -6.56
CA LEU A 75 0.34 -4.03 -6.16
C LEU A 75 -0.09 -3.82 -4.70
N GLN A 76 -1.17 -4.45 -4.28
CA GLN A 76 -1.64 -4.43 -2.90
C GLN A 76 -0.66 -5.13 -1.95
N ASP A 77 -0.11 -6.31 -2.26
CA ASP A 77 0.92 -6.93 -1.41
C ASP A 77 2.20 -6.08 -1.38
N ARG A 78 2.53 -5.38 -2.48
CA ARG A 78 3.72 -4.54 -2.53
C ARG A 78 3.57 -3.27 -1.70
N PHE A 79 2.42 -2.60 -1.73
CA PHE A 79 2.22 -1.30 -1.08
C PHE A 79 1.36 -1.37 0.19
N LEU A 80 0.34 -2.21 0.23
CA LEU A 80 -0.61 -2.34 1.34
C LEU A 80 -0.25 -3.43 2.34
N LYS A 81 0.75 -4.29 2.05
CA LYS A 81 1.12 -5.34 3.01
C LYS A 81 1.53 -4.68 4.32
N PRO A 82 0.88 -5.06 5.43
CA PRO A 82 1.20 -4.49 6.73
C PRO A 82 2.68 -4.72 7.00
N ILE A 83 3.34 -3.71 7.57
CA ILE A 83 4.73 -3.81 8.01
C ILE A 83 4.84 -5.12 8.80
N ASN A 84 5.74 -6.01 8.37
CA ASN A 84 5.95 -7.29 9.04
C ASN A 84 6.18 -7.00 10.53
N GLU A 85 5.38 -7.58 11.43
CA GLU A 85 5.46 -7.31 12.87
C GLU A 85 6.87 -7.50 13.41
N VAL A 86 7.59 -8.50 12.88
CA VAL A 86 8.99 -8.74 13.25
C VAL A 86 9.88 -7.56 12.84
N HIS A 87 9.64 -6.97 11.67
CA HIS A 87 10.37 -5.81 11.18
C HIS A 87 9.99 -4.53 11.93
N ALA A 88 8.70 -4.30 12.21
CA ALA A 88 8.24 -3.18 13.03
C ALA A 88 8.82 -3.25 14.45
N ARG A 89 8.80 -4.44 15.06
CA ARG A 89 9.37 -4.69 16.38
C ARG A 89 10.88 -4.51 16.39
N HIS A 90 11.57 -4.95 15.34
CA HIS A 90 13.01 -4.71 15.18
C HIS A 90 13.32 -3.20 15.07
N LEU A 91 12.58 -2.46 14.23
CA LEU A 91 12.73 -1.00 14.11
C LEU A 91 12.45 -0.28 15.43
N PHE A 92 11.45 -0.71 16.18
CA PHE A 92 11.12 -0.15 17.50
C PHE A 92 12.24 -0.40 18.52
N LEU A 93 12.72 -1.64 18.64
CA LEU A 93 13.78 -2.03 19.59
C LEU A 93 15.14 -1.40 19.26
N THR A 94 15.42 -1.17 17.98
CA THR A 94 16.67 -0.54 17.51
C THR A 94 16.58 0.99 17.46
N CYS A 95 15.42 1.57 17.73
CA CYS A 95 15.18 3.01 17.65
C CYS A 95 15.93 3.76 18.76
N ARG A 96 17.06 4.40 18.41
CA ARG A 96 17.80 5.30 19.30
C ARG A 96 17.52 6.77 18.96
N GLN A 97 17.63 7.62 19.98
CA GLN A 97 17.60 9.06 19.79
C GLN A 97 18.82 9.49 18.97
N ARG A 98 18.61 10.33 17.95
CA ARG A 98 19.69 10.85 17.10
C ARG A 98 20.31 12.06 17.78
N SER A 99 21.61 12.30 17.54
CA SER A 99 22.37 13.38 18.19
C SER A 99 21.90 14.81 17.88
N ARG A 100 20.99 14.99 16.91
CA ARG A 100 20.42 16.29 16.50
C ARG A 100 18.90 16.37 16.71
N GLU A 101 18.29 15.32 17.25
CA GLU A 101 16.84 15.21 17.39
C GLU A 101 16.45 15.54 18.82
N THR A 102 15.44 16.39 18.98
CA THR A 102 14.90 16.75 20.29
C THR A 102 14.19 15.56 20.93
N LEU A 103 13.96 15.63 22.24
CA LEU A 103 13.27 14.55 22.96
C LEU A 103 11.83 14.36 22.46
N ASP A 104 11.11 15.45 22.19
CA ASP A 104 9.76 15.42 21.62
C ASP A 104 9.72 14.77 20.24
N GLU A 105 10.63 15.13 19.32
CA GLU A 105 10.71 14.50 17.99
C GLU A 105 11.03 12.99 18.09
N TYR A 106 11.87 12.60 19.05
CA TYR A 106 12.16 11.20 19.32
C TYR A 106 10.94 10.44 19.84
N LEU A 107 10.18 11.03 20.78
CA LEU A 107 8.96 10.45 21.32
C LEU A 107 7.85 10.34 20.27
N GLU A 108 7.70 11.34 19.40
CA GLU A 108 6.75 11.30 18.29
C GLU A 108 7.09 10.17 17.31
N ARG A 109 8.35 10.05 16.92
CA ARG A 109 8.84 8.96 16.06
C ARG A 109 8.68 7.59 16.70
N LEU A 110 8.98 7.47 17.99
CA LEU A 110 8.82 6.25 18.76
C LEU A 110 7.34 5.83 18.86
N THR A 111 6.45 6.80 19.08
CA THR A 111 4.99 6.59 19.12
C THR A 111 4.44 6.17 17.76
N ALA A 112 4.93 6.78 16.67
CA ALA A 112 4.57 6.37 15.32
C ALA A 112 5.02 4.93 15.01
N LEU A 113 6.21 4.51 15.46
CA LEU A 113 6.68 3.13 15.33
C LEU A 113 5.88 2.14 16.19
N ALA A 114 5.46 2.53 17.40
CA ALA A 114 4.61 1.73 18.27
C ALA A 114 3.23 1.46 17.65
N ARG A 115 2.61 2.48 17.03
CA ARG A 115 1.31 2.34 16.33
C ARG A 115 1.38 1.31 15.19
N ASN A 116 2.53 1.20 14.52
CA ASN A 116 2.75 0.20 13.48
C ASN A 116 2.91 -1.24 14.03
N CYS A 117 3.23 -1.42 15.32
CA CYS A 117 3.26 -2.72 15.98
C CYS A 117 1.87 -3.18 16.45
N ASP A 118 1.02 -2.25 16.90
CA ASP A 118 -0.28 -2.57 17.53
C ASP A 118 -1.44 -2.82 16.55
N GLN A 119 -1.25 -2.57 15.24
CA GLN A 119 -2.31 -2.72 14.22
C GLN A 119 -2.90 -4.16 14.13
N LYS A 120 -2.28 -5.16 14.77
CA LYS A 120 -2.78 -6.54 14.82
C LYS A 120 -3.30 -7.02 16.18
N ARG A 121 -3.32 -6.19 17.22
CA ARG A 121 -3.78 -6.61 18.57
C ARG A 121 -5.19 -6.12 18.92
N CYS A 122 -6.14 -6.17 17.99
CA CYS A 122 -7.55 -6.17 18.36
C CYS A 122 -8.40 -7.00 17.40
N GLY A 123 -8.25 -8.32 17.52
CA GLY A 123 -9.21 -9.33 17.09
C GLY A 123 -9.35 -10.46 18.12
N ARG A 124 -8.91 -10.25 19.37
CA ARG A 124 -9.27 -11.12 20.48
C ARG A 124 -10.44 -10.50 21.21
N SER A 125 -11.62 -11.01 20.90
CA SER A 125 -12.83 -10.86 21.69
C SER A 125 -12.50 -11.10 23.19
N PRO A 126 -12.99 -10.28 24.13
CA PRO A 126 -12.76 -10.48 25.57
C PRO A 126 -13.42 -11.73 26.19
N HIS A 127 -13.86 -12.70 25.41
CA HIS A 127 -14.77 -13.76 25.88
C HIS A 127 -14.15 -15.15 25.80
N GLU A 128 -12.98 -15.36 26.41
CA GLU A 128 -12.47 -16.73 26.67
C GLU A 128 -11.48 -16.77 27.84
N LEU A 129 -11.84 -16.10 28.95
CA LEU A 129 -11.25 -16.37 30.26
C LEU A 129 -12.34 -16.86 31.22
N ILE A 130 -12.95 -18.00 30.89
CA ILE A 130 -13.54 -18.88 31.90
C ILE A 130 -13.13 -20.31 31.52
N TYR A 131 -12.42 -20.97 32.45
CA TYR A 131 -11.88 -22.34 32.42
C TYR A 131 -10.57 -22.59 31.68
N SER A 132 -9.46 -22.47 32.41
CA SER A 132 -8.49 -23.56 32.64
C SER A 132 -7.68 -23.28 33.89
#